data_AF-A0A7M2X0Q0-F1
#
_entry.id   AF-A0A7M2X0Q0-F1
#
_cell.length_a   1.000
_cell.length_b   1.000
_cell.length_c   1.000
_cell.angle_alpha   90.00
_cell.angle_beta   90.00
_cell.angle_gamma   90.00
#
_symmetry.space_group_name_H-M   'P 1'
#
loop_
_entity.id
_entity.type
_entity.pdbx_description
1 polymer ?
#
loop_
_entity_poly.entity_id
_entity_poly.type
_entity_poly.pdbx_seq_one_letter_code
_entity_poly.pdbx_strand_id
1 'polypeptide(L)'
;MAMEAAKPLAFPVPFPDGPMWLLTCDASPEAAAEKLGPPMLTDWVDGLGNADFWAFEFPCGLQVAFEFLQTSKSGRVVADSPEIDHVLRHIPFSASECVRIDETALHSELERLLVACPERKSKIESLHSFQVWRQGDDGNAFRVGDATSERDAKCWVRHLESLGHKQLYWYSPVGRVPPITAGATEDTAG
;
A
#
# COMPACT_ATOMS: atom_id res chain seq x y z
N MET A 1 -15.22 0.60 6.60
CA MET A 1 -14.56 1.57 5.70
C MET A 1 -14.69 1.00 4.30
N ALA A 2 -15.54 1.57 3.44
CA ALA A 2 -15.78 1.00 2.11
C ALA A 2 -14.61 1.39 1.22
N MET A 3 -13.59 0.54 1.16
CA MET A 3 -12.53 0.64 0.18
C MET A 3 -13.16 0.45 -1.20
N GLU A 4 -12.77 1.28 -2.19
CA GLU A 4 -13.17 1.00 -3.58
C GLU A 4 -12.85 -0.47 -3.91
N ALA A 5 -13.80 -1.15 -4.55
CA ALA A 5 -13.76 -2.60 -4.69
C ALA A 5 -12.49 -3.04 -5.43
N ALA A 6 -11.64 -3.80 -4.72
CA ALA A 6 -10.46 -4.40 -5.31
C ALA A 6 -10.87 -5.44 -6.36
N LYS A 7 -10.13 -5.52 -7.46
CA LYS A 7 -10.38 -6.47 -8.55
C LYS A 7 -9.61 -7.77 -8.25
N PRO A 8 -10.27 -8.94 -8.20
CA PRO A 8 -9.58 -10.23 -8.12
C PRO A 8 -8.62 -10.44 -9.30
N LEU A 9 -7.43 -10.97 -9.01
CA LEU A 9 -6.44 -11.35 -10.02
C LEU A 9 -6.52 -12.85 -10.32
N ALA A 10 -6.22 -13.23 -11.56
CA ALA A 10 -6.12 -14.64 -11.96
C ALA A 10 -4.74 -15.21 -11.53
N PHE A 11 -4.68 -16.52 -11.29
CA PHE A 11 -3.45 -17.23 -10.98
C PHE A 11 -2.84 -17.90 -12.24
N PRO A 12 -1.50 -17.94 -12.38
CA PRO A 12 -0.52 -17.30 -11.51
C PRO A 12 -0.62 -15.77 -11.57
N VAL A 13 -0.47 -15.12 -10.42
CA VAL A 13 -0.62 -13.66 -10.34
C VAL A 13 0.47 -13.03 -11.19
N PRO A 14 0.12 -12.19 -12.18
CA PRO A 14 1.09 -11.56 -13.07
C PRO A 14 1.72 -10.36 -12.36
N PHE A 15 2.39 -10.59 -11.23
CA PHE A 15 3.19 -9.57 -10.59
C PHE A 15 4.20 -9.08 -11.65
N PRO A 16 4.14 -7.80 -12.07
CA PRO A 16 4.91 -7.32 -13.21
C PRO A 16 6.40 -7.67 -13.12
N ASP A 17 6.91 -7.63 -11.88
CA ASP A 17 8.33 -7.72 -11.57
C ASP A 17 8.59 -8.66 -10.37
N GLY A 18 7.68 -9.60 -10.09
CA GLY A 18 7.73 -10.49 -8.92
C GLY A 18 7.25 -9.83 -7.61
N PRO A 19 6.57 -10.59 -6.73
CA PRO A 19 6.07 -10.06 -5.47
C PRO A 19 7.16 -9.99 -4.39
N MET A 20 7.06 -8.99 -3.53
CA MET A 20 7.91 -8.86 -2.34
C MET A 20 7.14 -9.30 -1.11
N TRP A 21 7.74 -10.10 -0.23
CA TRP A 21 7.17 -10.39 1.09
C TRP A 21 7.34 -9.17 2.00
N LEU A 22 6.26 -8.76 2.67
CA LEU A 22 6.26 -7.52 3.47
C LEU A 22 5.71 -7.71 4.89
N LEU A 23 4.71 -8.57 5.03
CA LEU A 23 4.01 -8.78 6.29
C LEU A 23 3.81 -10.26 6.53
N THR A 24 3.85 -10.63 7.80
CA THR A 24 3.28 -11.88 8.29
C THR A 24 1.99 -11.54 9.01
N CYS A 25 0.89 -12.20 8.70
CA CYS A 25 -0.37 -11.98 9.43
C CYS A 25 -0.77 -13.23 10.20
N ASP A 26 -1.15 -13.00 11.45
CA ASP A 26 -1.68 -14.01 12.38
C ASP A 26 -3.20 -14.12 12.18
N ALA A 27 -3.59 -14.61 11.00
CA ALA A 27 -4.98 -14.83 10.64
C ALA A 27 -5.15 -16.29 10.25
N SER A 28 -6.11 -17.00 10.86
CA SER A 28 -6.47 -18.35 10.44
C SER A 28 -7.05 -18.36 9.02
N PRO A 29 -7.13 -19.51 8.33
CA PRO A 29 -7.77 -19.59 7.02
C PRO A 29 -9.21 -19.11 7.04
N GLU A 30 -9.94 -19.42 8.12
CA GLU A 30 -11.34 -19.03 8.29
C GLU A 30 -11.47 -17.51 8.47
N ALA A 31 -10.60 -16.91 9.28
CA ALA A 31 -10.57 -15.46 9.48
C ALA A 31 -10.15 -14.72 8.19
N ALA A 32 -9.21 -15.29 7.43
CA ALA A 32 -8.84 -14.77 6.12
C ALA A 32 -10.02 -14.87 5.14
N ALA A 33 -10.73 -16.00 5.12
CA ALA A 33 -11.87 -16.21 4.24
C ALA A 33 -13.07 -15.31 4.58
N GLU A 34 -13.28 -14.99 5.85
CA GLU A 34 -14.29 -14.02 6.30
C GLU A 34 -14.02 -12.62 5.73
N LYS A 35 -12.75 -12.22 5.66
CA LYS A 35 -12.34 -10.87 5.23
C LYS A 35 -12.12 -10.74 3.72
N LEU A 36 -11.61 -11.79 3.08
CA LEU A 36 -11.18 -11.79 1.68
C LEU A 36 -12.12 -12.58 0.76
N GLY A 37 -13.09 -13.32 1.32
CA GLY A 37 -13.87 -14.32 0.60
C GLY A 37 -13.14 -15.67 0.52
N PRO A 38 -13.72 -16.70 -0.13
CA PRO A 38 -13.06 -17.99 -0.29
C PRO A 38 -11.73 -17.85 -1.04
N PRO A 39 -10.74 -18.74 -0.80
CA PRO A 39 -9.49 -18.72 -1.52
C PRO A 39 -9.73 -18.88 -3.03
N MET A 40 -8.98 -18.12 -3.82
CA MET A 40 -9.07 -18.15 -5.28
C MET A 40 -8.34 -19.36 -5.86
N LEU A 41 -7.30 -19.81 -5.17
CA LEU A 41 -6.53 -21.00 -5.49
C LEU A 41 -6.12 -21.67 -4.18
N THR A 42 -6.22 -22.99 -4.14
CA THR A 42 -5.56 -23.81 -3.12
C THR A 42 -4.62 -24.74 -3.87
N ASP A 43 -3.33 -24.71 -3.56
CA ASP A 43 -2.32 -25.50 -4.27
C ASP A 43 -1.25 -26.04 -3.30
N TRP A 44 -0.55 -27.09 -3.73
CA TRP A 44 0.57 -27.67 -3.02
C TRP A 44 1.86 -26.89 -3.31
N VAL A 45 2.49 -26.39 -2.26
CA VAL A 45 3.80 -25.73 -2.34
C VAL A 45 4.88 -26.71 -1.90
N ASP A 46 5.81 -27.01 -2.80
CA ASP A 46 6.88 -27.97 -2.55
C ASP A 46 7.66 -27.67 -1.27
N GLY A 47 7.71 -28.65 -0.37
CA GLY A 47 8.37 -28.53 0.93
C GLY A 47 7.60 -27.73 1.99
N LEU A 48 6.49 -27.07 1.64
CA LEU A 48 5.68 -26.25 2.54
C LEU A 48 4.24 -26.75 2.70
N GLY A 49 3.77 -27.67 1.84
CA GLY A 49 2.45 -28.26 1.90
C GLY A 49 1.36 -27.41 1.26
N ASN A 50 0.09 -27.67 1.60
CA ASN A 50 -1.04 -26.92 1.05
C ASN A 50 -1.00 -25.45 1.44
N ALA A 51 -1.29 -24.59 0.47
CA ALA A 51 -1.40 -23.16 0.65
C ALA A 51 -2.68 -22.64 0.00
N ASP A 52 -3.31 -21.66 0.66
CA ASP A 52 -4.48 -20.95 0.17
C ASP A 52 -4.06 -19.56 -0.30
N PHE A 53 -4.56 -19.14 -1.46
CA PHE A 53 -4.12 -17.92 -2.13
C PHE A 53 -5.28 -16.99 -2.46
N TRP A 54 -5.04 -15.70 -2.23
CA TRP A 54 -5.89 -14.60 -2.63
C TRP A 54 -5.03 -13.54 -3.31
N ALA A 55 -5.52 -12.90 -4.37
CA ALA A 55 -4.79 -11.85 -5.05
C ALA A 55 -5.72 -10.77 -5.61
N PHE A 56 -5.33 -9.52 -5.42
CA PHE A 56 -6.16 -8.37 -5.76
C PHE A 56 -5.33 -7.24 -6.37
N GLU A 57 -5.96 -6.51 -7.28
CA GLU A 57 -5.49 -5.22 -7.77
C GLU A 57 -6.42 -4.11 -7.29
N PHE A 58 -5.83 -3.08 -6.67
CA PHE A 58 -6.55 -1.92 -6.18
C PHE A 58 -6.61 -0.82 -7.24
N PRO A 59 -7.55 0.14 -7.14
CA PRO A 59 -7.68 1.24 -8.11
C PRO A 59 -6.45 2.14 -8.26
N CYS A 60 -5.54 2.15 -7.27
CA CYS A 60 -4.24 2.81 -7.35
C CYS A 60 -3.20 2.03 -8.18
N GLY A 61 -3.55 0.85 -8.69
CA GLY A 61 -2.67 -0.08 -9.40
C GLY A 61 -1.75 -0.89 -8.49
N LEU A 62 -1.95 -0.85 -7.16
CA LEU A 62 -1.24 -1.73 -6.23
C LEU A 62 -1.77 -3.16 -6.40
N GLN A 63 -0.87 -4.12 -6.53
CA GLN A 63 -1.21 -5.54 -6.53
C GLN A 63 -0.73 -6.18 -5.23
N VAL A 64 -1.63 -6.90 -4.56
CA VAL A 64 -1.35 -7.57 -3.29
C VAL A 64 -1.85 -9.01 -3.38
N ALA A 65 -1.05 -9.96 -2.94
CA ALA A 65 -1.49 -11.31 -2.66
C ALA A 65 -1.34 -11.65 -1.19
N PHE A 66 -2.27 -12.47 -0.70
CA PHE A 66 -2.21 -13.09 0.60
C PHE A 66 -2.07 -14.59 0.40
N GLU A 67 -1.07 -15.17 1.07
CA GLU A 67 -0.73 -16.59 1.00
C GLU A 67 -0.84 -17.17 2.40
N PHE A 68 -1.73 -18.14 2.61
CA PHE A 68 -1.82 -18.83 3.89
C PHE A 68 -1.25 -20.23 3.78
N LEU A 69 -0.13 -20.48 4.46
CA LEU A 69 0.50 -21.81 4.53
C LEU A 69 -0.18 -22.65 5.60
N GLN A 70 -0.88 -23.71 5.19
CA GLN A 70 -1.69 -24.53 6.12
C GLN A 70 -0.86 -25.30 7.15
N THR A 71 0.42 -25.59 6.84
CA THR A 71 1.35 -26.34 7.71
C THR A 71 1.91 -25.47 8.82
N SER A 72 2.40 -24.27 8.49
CA SER A 72 2.95 -23.31 9.45
C SER A 72 1.89 -22.46 10.14
N LYS A 73 0.63 -22.55 9.68
CA LYS A 73 -0.51 -21.77 10.18
C LYS A 73 -0.24 -20.27 10.14
N SER A 74 0.42 -19.81 9.09
CA SER A 74 0.87 -18.42 8.97
C SER A 74 0.50 -17.84 7.61
N GLY A 75 -0.06 -16.63 7.65
CA GLY A 75 -0.35 -15.83 6.47
C GLY A 75 0.83 -14.93 6.09
N ARG A 76 1.09 -14.79 4.80
CA ARG A 76 2.07 -13.85 4.24
C ARG A 76 1.35 -12.89 3.33
N VAL A 77 1.70 -11.61 3.44
CA VAL A 77 1.27 -10.60 2.46
C VAL A 77 2.47 -10.30 1.58
N VAL A 78 2.23 -10.42 0.28
CA VAL A 78 3.21 -10.08 -0.75
C VAL A 78 2.62 -9.02 -1.69
N ALA A 79 3.45 -8.11 -2.22
CA ALA A 79 2.95 -7.04 -3.09
C ALA A 79 3.95 -6.62 -4.17
N ASP A 80 3.45 -5.91 -5.18
CA ASP A 80 4.28 -5.30 -6.24
C ASP A 80 5.01 -4.02 -5.77
N SER A 81 4.75 -3.55 -4.55
CA SER A 81 5.39 -2.38 -3.93
C SER A 81 6.14 -2.76 -2.65
N PRO A 82 7.30 -2.17 -2.34
CA PRO A 82 7.96 -2.31 -1.04
C PRO A 82 7.33 -1.45 0.08
N GLU A 83 6.35 -0.61 -0.24
CA GLU A 83 5.77 0.36 0.71
C GLU A 83 4.79 -0.32 1.68
N ILE A 84 5.29 -0.81 2.81
CA ILE A 84 4.51 -1.56 3.81
C ILE A 84 3.25 -0.78 4.25
N ASP A 85 3.38 0.52 4.53
CA ASP A 85 2.25 1.36 4.97
C ASP A 85 1.18 1.55 3.89
N HIS A 86 1.57 1.55 2.60
CA HIS A 86 0.62 1.58 1.49
C HIS A 86 -0.17 0.28 1.44
N VAL A 87 0.51 -0.87 1.56
CA VAL A 87 -0.13 -2.19 1.56
C VAL A 87 -1.07 -2.36 2.76
N LEU A 88 -0.66 -1.95 3.96
CA LEU A 88 -1.50 -2.02 5.16
C LEU A 88 -2.83 -1.25 5.04
N ARG A 89 -2.86 -0.16 4.27
CA ARG A 89 -4.11 0.57 4.00
C ARG A 89 -5.06 -0.15 3.05
N HIS A 90 -4.53 -1.09 2.27
CA HIS A 90 -5.27 -1.82 1.24
C HIS A 90 -5.74 -3.21 1.66
N ILE A 91 -5.16 -3.79 2.71
CA ILE A 91 -5.59 -5.10 3.20
C ILE A 91 -6.64 -4.95 4.32
N PRO A 92 -7.58 -5.89 4.45
CA PRO A 92 -8.62 -5.86 5.50
C PRO A 92 -8.12 -6.36 6.87
N PHE A 93 -6.81 -6.58 7.01
CA PHE A 93 -6.19 -6.97 8.26
C PHE A 93 -5.78 -5.71 9.04
N SER A 94 -6.07 -5.71 10.33
CA SER A 94 -5.66 -4.63 11.21
C SER A 94 -4.14 -4.64 11.43
N ALA A 95 -3.58 -3.49 11.82
CA ALA A 95 -2.16 -3.39 12.16
C ALA A 95 -1.75 -4.30 13.33
N SER A 96 -2.68 -4.69 14.21
CA SER A 96 -2.43 -5.66 15.28
C SER A 96 -2.42 -7.12 14.81
N GLU A 97 -3.00 -7.42 13.65
CA GLU A 97 -3.04 -8.76 13.07
C GLU A 97 -1.86 -9.05 12.13
N CYS A 98 -1.15 -8.00 11.70
CA CYS A 98 -0.01 -8.15 10.80
C CYS A 98 1.27 -7.61 11.45
N VAL A 99 2.29 -8.45 11.46
CA VAL A 99 3.65 -8.14 11.87
C VAL A 99 4.44 -7.76 10.62
N ARG A 100 5.04 -6.57 10.65
CA ARG A 100 6.00 -6.15 9.62
C ARG A 100 7.21 -7.07 9.66
N ILE A 101 7.72 -7.46 8.50
CA ILE A 101 9.06 -8.05 8.47
C ILE A 101 10.08 -7.03 9.01
N ASP A 102 11.12 -7.52 9.67
CA ASP A 102 12.15 -6.62 10.18
C ASP A 102 12.94 -5.94 9.05
N GLU A 103 13.67 -4.89 9.39
CA GLU A 103 14.43 -4.10 8.41
C GLU A 103 15.49 -4.92 7.65
N THR A 104 16.07 -5.93 8.29
CA THR A 104 17.09 -6.79 7.66
C THR A 104 16.45 -7.72 6.63
N ALA A 105 15.30 -8.32 6.98
CA ALA A 105 14.49 -9.09 6.06
C ALA A 105 14.02 -8.24 4.88
N LEU A 106 13.49 -7.04 5.14
CA LEU A 106 13.06 -6.12 4.08
C LEU A 106 14.21 -5.74 3.15
N HIS A 107 15.40 -5.48 3.69
CA HIS A 107 16.59 -5.21 2.88
C HIS A 107 16.94 -6.40 1.98
N SER A 108 16.92 -7.61 2.54
CA SER A 108 17.18 -8.84 1.79
C SER A 108 16.15 -9.06 0.67
N GLU A 109 14.87 -8.79 0.93
CA GLU A 109 13.81 -8.82 -0.07
C GLU A 109 14.04 -7.81 -1.21
N LEU A 110 14.42 -6.58 -0.86
CA LEU A 110 14.76 -5.52 -1.81
C LEU A 110 15.97 -5.89 -2.67
N GLU A 111 17.03 -6.45 -2.08
CA GLU A 111 18.21 -6.90 -2.81
C GLU A 111 17.85 -8.01 -3.80
N ARG A 112 17.10 -9.04 -3.37
CA ARG A 112 16.65 -10.11 -4.25
C ARG A 112 15.82 -9.58 -5.42
N LEU A 113 14.91 -8.66 -5.13
CA LEU A 113 14.11 -8.01 -6.15
C LEU A 113 14.98 -7.22 -7.14
N LEU A 114 15.96 -6.46 -6.67
CA LEU A 114 16.85 -5.67 -7.53
C LEU A 114 17.80 -6.54 -8.36
N VAL A 115 18.18 -7.72 -7.86
CA VAL A 115 18.93 -8.71 -8.64
C VAL A 115 18.06 -9.30 -9.76
N ALA A 116 16.80 -9.62 -9.46
CA ALA A 116 15.86 -10.17 -10.45
C ALA A 116 15.38 -9.14 -11.47
N CYS A 117 15.18 -7.90 -11.02
CA CYS A 117 14.54 -6.80 -11.75
C CYS A 117 15.32 -5.47 -11.56
N PRO A 118 16.53 -5.34 -12.14
CA PRO A 118 17.40 -4.17 -11.94
C PRO A 118 16.78 -2.83 -12.37
N GLU A 119 15.88 -2.86 -13.36
CA GLU A 119 15.13 -1.70 -13.85
C GLU A 119 14.28 -1.02 -12.76
N ARG A 120 13.96 -1.72 -11.67
CA ARG A 120 13.21 -1.17 -10.53
C ARG A 120 14.01 -0.24 -9.65
N LYS A 121 15.33 -0.14 -9.83
CA LYS A 121 16.21 0.68 -8.99
C LYS A 121 15.71 2.11 -8.85
N SER A 122 15.32 2.76 -9.95
CA SER A 122 14.81 4.14 -9.92
C SER A 122 13.47 4.27 -9.17
N LYS A 123 12.59 3.27 -9.28
CA LYS A 123 11.31 3.21 -8.55
C LYS A 123 11.56 3.05 -7.05
N ILE A 124 12.54 2.24 -6.66
CA ILE A 124 12.92 2.04 -5.25
C ILE A 124 13.62 3.29 -4.68
N GLU A 125 14.49 3.94 -5.44
CA GLU A 125 15.14 5.19 -5.03
C GLU A 125 14.14 6.36 -4.90
N SER A 126 12.98 6.28 -5.57
CA SER A 126 11.93 7.30 -5.51
C SER A 126 10.82 7.06 -4.47
N LEU A 127 10.97 6.04 -3.61
CA LEU A 127 9.97 5.70 -2.58
C LEU A 127 9.69 6.79 -1.56
N HIS A 128 10.55 7.79 -1.42
CA HIS A 128 10.34 8.92 -0.50
C HIS A 128 10.38 10.26 -1.23
N SER A 129 10.07 10.27 -2.52
CA SER A 129 10.18 11.47 -3.37
C SER A 129 8.94 12.36 -3.32
N PHE A 130 7.83 11.93 -2.73
CA PHE A 130 6.59 12.71 -2.68
C PHE A 130 6.05 12.88 -1.25
N GLN A 131 5.51 14.05 -0.95
CA GLN A 131 4.87 14.39 0.31
C GLN A 131 3.40 14.70 0.07
N VAL A 132 2.52 14.18 0.93
CA VAL A 132 1.11 14.58 0.98
C VAL A 132 0.94 15.73 1.95
N TRP A 133 0.10 16.67 1.56
CA TRP A 133 -0.20 17.89 2.28
C TRP A 133 -1.70 18.04 2.47
N ARG A 134 -2.07 18.75 3.53
CA ARG A 134 -3.42 19.27 3.75
C ARG A 134 -3.36 20.79 3.95
N GLN A 135 -4.42 21.49 3.56
CA GLN A 135 -4.63 22.87 3.97
C GLN A 135 -5.50 22.89 5.22
N GLY A 136 -5.04 23.57 6.27
CA GLY A 136 -5.84 23.88 7.45
C GLY A 136 -6.84 25.00 7.18
N ASP A 137 -7.80 25.19 8.09
CA ASP A 137 -8.81 26.24 7.97
C ASP A 137 -8.21 27.67 8.03
N ASP A 138 -6.98 27.79 8.55
CA ASP A 138 -6.16 29.01 8.58
C ASP A 138 -5.43 29.29 7.25
N GLY A 139 -5.63 28.43 6.24
CA GLY A 139 -4.98 28.50 4.95
C GLY A 139 -3.56 27.93 4.93
N ASN A 140 -3.02 27.48 6.06
CA ASN A 140 -1.64 26.96 6.14
C ASN A 140 -1.56 25.51 5.65
N ALA A 141 -0.43 25.18 5.00
CA ALA A 141 -0.15 23.82 4.54
C ALA A 141 0.54 23.00 5.64
N PHE A 142 0.03 21.80 5.90
CA PHE A 142 0.57 20.85 6.86
C PHE A 142 0.90 19.53 6.18
N ARG A 143 2.02 18.91 6.55
CA ARG A 143 2.36 17.56 6.10
C ARG A 143 1.39 16.55 6.68
N VAL A 144 0.98 15.59 5.85
CA VAL A 144 0.25 14.39 6.26
C VAL A 144 1.24 13.24 6.18
N GLY A 145 1.60 12.69 7.34
CA GLY A 145 2.61 11.64 7.53
C GLY A 145 3.92 11.80 6.76
N ASP A 146 4.61 10.69 6.55
CA ASP A 146 5.94 10.65 5.95
C ASP A 146 5.92 10.70 4.43
N ALA A 147 7.05 11.06 3.83
CA ALA A 147 7.22 11.05 2.39
C ALA A 147 7.18 9.61 1.85
N THR A 148 6.53 9.46 0.70
CA THR A 148 6.21 8.17 0.08
C THR A 148 6.38 8.24 -1.45
N SER A 149 6.08 7.18 -2.20
CA SER A 149 6.13 7.23 -3.66
C SER A 149 5.01 8.09 -4.24
N GLU A 150 5.12 8.47 -5.51
CA GLU A 150 4.05 9.21 -6.17
C GLU A 150 2.73 8.42 -6.19
N ARG A 151 2.82 7.10 -6.42
CA ARG A 151 1.64 6.23 -6.47
C ARG A 151 0.92 6.24 -5.13
N ASP A 152 1.66 6.09 -4.05
CA ASP A 152 1.07 6.05 -2.72
C ASP A 152 0.53 7.43 -2.30
N ALA A 153 1.26 8.50 -2.60
CA ALA A 153 0.82 9.86 -2.32
C ALA A 153 -0.50 10.20 -3.05
N LYS A 154 -0.63 9.80 -4.33
CA LYS A 154 -1.89 9.89 -5.10
C LYS A 154 -3.00 9.10 -4.44
N CYS A 155 -2.71 7.87 -3.99
CA CYS A 155 -3.67 7.02 -3.32
C CYS A 155 -4.18 7.66 -2.02
N TRP A 156 -3.27 8.27 -1.24
CA TRP A 156 -3.61 8.98 -0.01
C TRP A 156 -4.52 10.18 -0.25
N VAL A 157 -4.21 11.03 -1.24
CA VAL A 157 -5.05 12.19 -1.56
C VAL A 157 -6.45 11.75 -1.96
N ARG A 158 -6.59 10.77 -2.87
CA ARG A 158 -7.90 10.23 -3.26
C ARG A 158 -8.67 9.68 -2.06
N HIS A 159 -8.00 8.95 -1.17
CA HIS A 159 -8.63 8.41 0.03
C HIS A 159 -9.14 9.55 0.93
N LEU A 160 -8.30 10.53 1.25
CA LEU A 160 -8.67 11.65 2.12
C LEU A 160 -9.81 12.50 1.52
N GLU A 161 -9.79 12.73 0.21
CA GLU A 161 -10.87 13.42 -0.51
C GLU A 161 -12.19 12.64 -0.45
N SER A 162 -12.15 11.31 -0.55
CA SER A 162 -13.35 10.46 -0.47
C SER A 162 -14.01 10.45 0.91
N LEU A 163 -13.31 10.87 1.96
CA LEU A 163 -13.90 11.04 3.31
C LEU A 163 -14.81 12.28 3.39
N GLY A 164 -14.83 13.14 2.37
CA GLY A 164 -15.74 14.29 2.27
C GLY A 164 -15.46 15.41 3.29
N HIS A 165 -14.23 15.48 3.80
CA HIS A 165 -13.81 16.57 4.67
C HIS A 165 -13.69 17.89 3.88
N LYS A 166 -13.97 19.04 4.51
CA LYS A 166 -13.83 20.38 3.90
C LYS A 166 -12.37 20.83 3.71
N GLN A 167 -11.42 19.92 3.84
CA GLN A 167 -9.99 20.20 3.72
C GLN A 167 -9.54 19.95 2.29
N LEU A 168 -8.60 20.76 1.80
CA LEU A 168 -7.92 20.49 0.55
C LEU A 168 -6.71 19.59 0.79
N TYR A 169 -6.57 18.55 -0.01
CA TYR A 169 -5.43 17.63 0.01
C TYR A 169 -4.73 17.65 -1.35
N TRP A 170 -3.40 17.54 -1.33
CA TRP A 170 -2.62 17.39 -2.56
C TRP A 170 -1.30 16.70 -2.24
N TYR A 171 -0.59 16.28 -3.28
CA TYR A 171 0.75 15.73 -3.16
C TYR A 171 1.74 16.55 -4.00
N SER A 172 3.00 16.62 -3.57
CA SER A 172 4.06 17.29 -4.30
C SER A 172 5.39 16.55 -4.15
N PRO A 173 6.34 16.72 -5.09
CA PRO A 173 7.72 16.27 -4.85
C PRO A 173 8.27 16.87 -3.55
N VAL A 174 9.06 16.09 -2.82
CA VAL A 174 9.79 16.56 -1.63
C VAL A 174 10.73 17.70 -2.05
N GLY A 175 10.82 18.73 -1.21
CA GLY A 175 11.61 19.93 -1.49
C GLY A 175 10.90 20.99 -2.34
N ARG A 176 9.73 20.69 -2.91
CA ARG A 176 8.84 21.73 -3.46
C ARG A 176 7.88 22.20 -2.37
N VAL A 177 7.97 23.48 -2.04
CA VAL A 177 6.99 24.15 -1.16
C VAL A 177 5.64 24.15 -1.88
N PRO A 178 4.56 23.74 -1.20
CA PRO A 178 3.26 23.67 -1.84
C PRO A 178 2.74 25.08 -2.21
N PRO A 179 1.97 25.21 -3.30
CA PRO A 179 1.29 26.45 -3.60
C PRO A 179 0.21 26.67 -2.54
N ILE A 180 0.48 27.53 -1.56
CA ILE A 180 -0.53 27.97 -0.62
C ILE A 180 -1.46 28.90 -1.40
N THR A 181 -2.73 28.52 -1.55
CA THR A 181 -3.78 29.46 -1.94
C THR A 181 -3.93 30.45 -0.80
N ALA A 182 -3.28 31.61 -0.92
CA ALA A 182 -3.58 32.75 -0.08
C ALA A 182 -5.08 33.02 -0.23
N GLY A 183 -5.80 32.96 0.89
CA GLY A 183 -7.19 33.38 0.94
C GLY A 183 -7.31 34.76 0.32
N ALA A 184 -8.34 34.93 -0.50
CA ALA A 184 -8.74 36.22 -1.04
C ALA A 184 -8.74 37.25 0.10
N THR A 185 -7.77 38.16 0.08
CA THR A 185 -7.91 39.42 0.81
C THR A 185 -9.05 40.14 0.12
N GLU A 186 -10.20 40.18 0.79
CA GLU A 186 -11.29 41.07 0.45
C GLU A 186 -10.72 42.48 0.23
N ASP A 187 -10.85 42.97 -1.00
CA ASP A 187 -10.75 44.38 -1.33
C ASP A 187 -11.81 45.11 -0.49
N THR A 188 -11.40 45.57 0.69
CA THR A 188 -12.12 46.60 1.42
C THR A 188 -11.72 47.93 0.82
N ALA A 189 -12.44 48.29 -0.25
CA ALA A 189 -12.61 49.68 -0.61
C ALA A 189 -13.38 50.38 0.53
N GLY A 190 -12.77 51.41 1.11
CA GLY A 190 -13.35 52.29 2.12
C GLY A 190 -12.41 53.42 2.46
#